data_AF-A0A5C5A3A4-F1
#
_entry.id   AF-A0A5C5A3A4-F1
#
_cell.length_a   1.000
_cell.length_b   1.000
_cell.length_c   1.000
_cell.angle_alpha   90.00
_cell.angle_beta   90.00
_cell.angle_gamma   90.00
#
_symmetry.space_group_name_H-M   'P 1'
#
loop_
_entity.id
_entity.type
_entity.pdbx_description
1 polymer ?
#
loop_
_entity_poly.entity_id
_entity_poly.type
_entity_poly.pdbx_seq_one_letter_code
_entity_poly.pdbx_strand_id
1 'polypeptide(L)'
;MNTELVTYKEKNVQMSMLEVISMIVIIFGVMYGIGYLNIIYDSSLYPWYVDHLIPPLTFLTIILIYAPARNYCVQLVKSIQFNHFKHYVTIVMTMIVLLIYLAVLNLILPTGVSVDEPNIVIKPTKSEILIYVVVLTVFAPVWEELLFRGMFFTKLSQRFSTLSSTVISAFIFTLGHPLTLGSVLYILGGGICLAYTYKKTNNLLVPWGIHILNNSFYLLVNFQL
;
A
#
# COMPACT_ATOMS: atom_id res chain seq x y z
N MET A 1 -8.60 30.51 28.92
CA MET A 1 -9.62 29.81 28.10
C MET A 1 -9.13 29.43 26.68
N ASN A 2 -7.83 29.51 26.34
CA ASN A 2 -7.32 29.13 25.01
C ASN A 2 -6.39 27.92 25.01
N THR A 3 -5.74 27.58 26.13
CA THR A 3 -4.82 26.45 26.24
C THR A 3 -5.54 25.09 26.27
N GLU A 4 -6.73 25.04 26.88
CA GLU A 4 -7.58 23.83 26.88
C GLU A 4 -8.21 23.55 25.51
N LEU A 5 -8.62 24.58 24.76
CA LEU A 5 -9.17 24.41 23.41
C LEU A 5 -8.11 23.96 22.38
N VAL A 6 -6.86 24.41 22.51
CA VAL A 6 -5.74 23.97 21.67
C VAL A 6 -5.39 22.50 21.96
N THR A 7 -5.32 22.12 23.24
CA THR A 7 -5.09 20.71 23.64
C THR A 7 -6.29 19.80 23.31
N TYR A 8 -7.53 20.33 23.29
CA TYR A 8 -8.72 19.59 22.85
C TYR A 8 -8.74 19.36 21.34
N LYS A 9 -8.28 20.33 20.54
CA LYS A 9 -8.13 20.18 19.07
C LYS A 9 -7.02 19.19 18.70
N GLU A 10 -5.91 19.18 19.44
CA GLU A 10 -4.80 18.24 19.20
C GLU A 10 -5.14 16.80 19.63
N LYS A 11 -5.98 16.62 20.66
CA LYS A 11 -6.49 15.27 21.06
C LYS A 11 -7.49 14.67 20.06
N ASN A 12 -8.12 15.48 19.20
CA ASN A 12 -9.18 15.05 18.27
C ASN A 12 -8.68 14.61 16.87
N VAL A 13 -7.38 14.44 16.67
CA VAL A 13 -6.83 14.02 15.36
C VAL A 13 -6.63 12.50 15.26
N GLN A 14 -6.88 11.77 16.34
CA GLN A 14 -6.61 10.33 16.35
C GLN A 14 -7.86 9.53 15.94
N MET A 15 -7.85 8.96 14.74
CA MET A 15 -8.86 7.96 14.34
C MET A 15 -8.89 6.79 15.34
N SER A 16 -10.02 6.17 15.54
CA SER A 16 -10.18 4.92 16.28
C SER A 16 -9.79 3.72 15.42
N MET A 17 -9.52 2.57 16.05
CA MET A 17 -9.26 1.32 15.34
C MET A 17 -10.45 0.91 14.46
N LEU A 18 -11.68 1.14 14.93
CA LEU A 18 -12.90 0.83 14.19
C LEU A 18 -13.03 1.67 12.93
N GLU A 19 -12.72 2.97 12.99
CA GLU A 19 -12.73 3.86 11.81
C GLU A 19 -11.71 3.39 10.78
N VAL A 20 -10.49 3.02 11.20
CA VAL A 20 -9.47 2.50 10.27
C VAL A 20 -9.90 1.18 9.64
N ILE A 21 -10.43 0.24 10.44
CA ILE A 21 -10.94 -1.04 9.92
C ILE A 21 -12.10 -0.81 8.94
N SER A 22 -13.01 0.11 9.26
CA SER A 22 -14.14 0.45 8.40
C SER A 22 -13.68 0.98 7.04
N MET A 23 -12.63 1.81 7.02
CA MET A 23 -12.03 2.27 5.76
C MET A 23 -11.47 1.10 4.93
N ILE A 24 -10.74 0.17 5.55
CA ILE A 24 -10.19 -1.00 4.86
C ILE A 24 -11.32 -1.86 4.28
N VAL A 25 -12.36 -2.13 5.07
CA VAL A 25 -13.52 -2.92 4.63
C VAL A 25 -14.25 -2.25 3.47
N ILE A 26 -14.43 -0.92 3.50
CA ILE A 26 -15.05 -0.18 2.39
C ILE A 26 -14.18 -0.28 1.13
N ILE A 27 -12.87 -0.05 1.24
CA ILE A 27 -11.96 -0.10 0.08
C ILE A 27 -11.95 -1.49 -0.55
N PHE A 28 -11.80 -2.54 0.27
CA PHE A 28 -11.81 -3.92 -0.23
C PHE A 28 -13.18 -4.32 -0.77
N GLY A 29 -14.26 -3.93 -0.10
CA GLY A 29 -15.63 -4.20 -0.55
C GLY A 29 -15.93 -3.57 -1.90
N VAL A 30 -15.51 -2.33 -2.14
CA VAL A 30 -15.66 -1.65 -3.43
C VAL A 30 -14.78 -2.30 -4.51
N MET A 31 -13.51 -2.59 -4.19
CA MET A 31 -12.57 -3.24 -5.12
C MET A 31 -13.09 -4.61 -5.58
N TYR A 32 -13.37 -5.51 -4.63
CA TYR A 32 -13.86 -6.85 -4.92
C TYR A 32 -15.27 -6.86 -5.52
N GLY A 33 -16.14 -5.93 -5.08
CA GLY A 33 -17.48 -5.77 -5.62
C GLY A 33 -17.44 -5.37 -7.10
N ILE A 34 -16.63 -4.37 -7.46
CA ILE A 34 -16.46 -3.96 -8.86
C ILE A 34 -15.79 -5.08 -9.68
N GLY A 35 -14.77 -5.76 -9.13
CA GLY A 35 -14.15 -6.90 -9.80
C GLY A 35 -15.14 -8.03 -10.10
N TYR A 36 -16.04 -8.34 -9.17
CA TYR A 36 -17.09 -9.34 -9.38
C TYR A 36 -18.10 -8.92 -10.44
N LEU A 37 -18.56 -7.67 -10.42
CA LEU A 37 -19.45 -7.12 -11.45
C LEU A 37 -18.78 -7.15 -12.84
N ASN A 38 -17.49 -6.85 -12.91
CA ASN A 38 -16.72 -6.88 -14.14
C ASN A 38 -16.77 -8.26 -14.83
N ILE A 39 -16.63 -9.33 -14.03
CA ILE A 39 -16.72 -10.72 -14.49
C ILE A 39 -18.15 -11.06 -14.96
N ILE A 40 -19.17 -10.66 -14.20
CA ILE A 40 -20.58 -10.98 -14.53
C ILE A 40 -21.02 -10.33 -15.83
N TYR A 41 -20.69 -9.05 -16.01
CA TYR A 41 -21.19 -8.25 -17.13
C TYR A 41 -20.29 -8.32 -18.36
N ASP A 42 -19.29 -9.22 -18.37
CA ASP A 42 -18.23 -9.30 -19.39
C ASP A 42 -17.71 -7.90 -19.76
N SER A 43 -17.59 -7.06 -18.73
CA SER A 43 -17.18 -5.68 -18.91
C SER A 43 -15.67 -5.67 -19.17
N SER A 44 -15.23 -4.84 -20.10
CA SER A 44 -13.82 -4.65 -20.39
C SER A 44 -13.15 -3.63 -19.46
N LEU A 45 -13.67 -3.45 -18.23
CA LEU A 45 -12.92 -2.72 -17.21
C LEU A 45 -11.68 -3.56 -16.92
N TYR A 46 -10.56 -3.14 -17.49
CA TYR A 46 -9.33 -3.92 -17.44
C TYR A 46 -9.01 -4.31 -15.99
N PRO A 47 -8.58 -5.56 -15.72
CA PRO A 47 -8.31 -6.04 -14.36
C PRO A 47 -7.42 -5.07 -13.56
N TRP A 48 -6.45 -4.44 -14.23
CA TRP A 48 -5.58 -3.43 -13.62
C TRP A 48 -6.32 -2.17 -13.14
N TYR A 49 -7.39 -1.71 -13.80
CA TYR A 49 -8.17 -0.56 -13.31
C TYR A 49 -8.86 -0.92 -11.99
N VAL A 50 -9.39 -2.13 -11.91
CA VAL A 50 -10.05 -2.62 -10.69
C VAL A 50 -9.04 -2.71 -9.54
N ASP A 51 -7.86 -3.27 -9.80
CA ASP A 51 -6.89 -3.54 -8.73
C ASP A 51 -6.05 -2.31 -8.35
N HIS A 52 -5.74 -1.43 -9.29
CA HIS A 52 -4.82 -0.31 -9.06
C HIS A 52 -5.46 1.08 -9.10
N LEU A 53 -6.61 1.27 -9.76
CA LEU A 53 -7.26 2.60 -9.84
C LEU A 53 -8.40 2.74 -8.83
N ILE A 54 -9.25 1.72 -8.68
CA ILE A 54 -10.41 1.79 -7.79
C ILE A 54 -10.05 1.98 -6.30
N PRO A 55 -9.08 1.25 -5.71
CA PRO A 55 -8.70 1.45 -4.31
C PRO A 55 -8.19 2.87 -3.98
N PRO A 56 -7.23 3.47 -4.73
CA PRO A 56 -6.81 4.84 -4.46
C PRO A 56 -7.93 5.85 -4.64
N LEU A 57 -8.82 5.68 -5.64
CA LEU A 57 -9.97 6.57 -5.82
C LEU A 57 -10.97 6.46 -4.66
N THR A 58 -11.19 5.25 -4.15
CA THR A 58 -12.06 5.01 -2.99
C THR A 58 -11.45 5.65 -1.73
N PHE A 59 -10.16 5.45 -1.50
CA PHE A 59 -9.42 6.11 -0.42
C PHE A 59 -9.47 7.63 -0.54
N LEU A 60 -9.23 8.17 -1.74
CA LEU A 60 -9.32 9.61 -2.03
C LEU A 60 -10.73 10.15 -1.72
N THR A 61 -11.76 9.42 -2.13
CA THR A 61 -13.15 9.78 -1.85
C THR A 61 -13.41 9.84 -0.34
N ILE A 62 -12.94 8.82 0.41
CA ILE A 62 -13.06 8.80 1.87
C ILE A 62 -12.39 10.03 2.49
N ILE A 63 -11.15 10.38 2.11
CA ILE A 63 -10.48 11.55 2.70
C ILE A 63 -11.12 12.88 2.27
N LEU A 64 -11.78 12.95 1.11
CA LEU A 64 -12.49 14.15 0.70
C LEU A 64 -13.77 14.36 1.52
N ILE A 65 -14.52 13.30 1.80
CA ILE A 65 -15.81 13.40 2.51
C ILE A 65 -15.68 13.32 4.04
N TYR A 66 -14.69 12.58 4.56
CA TYR A 66 -14.57 12.26 5.98
C TYR A 66 -13.37 12.99 6.62
N ALA A 67 -13.68 14.08 7.33
CA ALA A 67 -12.69 14.99 7.89
C ALA A 67 -11.66 14.34 8.86
N PRO A 68 -12.04 13.39 9.74
CA PRO A 68 -11.06 12.73 10.61
C PRO A 68 -9.96 12.00 9.84
N ALA A 69 -10.31 11.22 8.81
CA ALA A 69 -9.32 10.56 7.96
C ALA A 69 -8.44 11.56 7.22
N ARG A 70 -9.03 12.62 6.66
CA ARG A 70 -8.28 13.70 5.99
C ARG A 70 -7.25 14.35 6.91
N ASN A 71 -7.68 14.77 8.09
CA ASN A 71 -6.83 15.48 9.04
C ASN A 71 -5.68 14.59 9.51
N TYR A 72 -5.96 13.30 9.72
CA TYR A 72 -4.94 12.34 10.10
C TYR A 72 -3.93 12.06 8.97
N CYS A 73 -4.37 11.92 7.72
CA CYS A 73 -3.48 11.86 6.55
C CYS A 73 -2.57 13.10 6.46
N VAL A 74 -3.14 14.30 6.61
CA VAL A 74 -2.37 15.54 6.57
C VAL A 74 -1.32 15.58 7.69
N GLN A 75 -1.66 15.11 8.88
CA GLN A 75 -0.71 15.01 9.98
C GLN A 75 0.42 14.02 9.68
N LEU A 76 0.08 12.84 9.14
CA LEU A 76 1.06 11.81 8.76
C LEU A 76 2.02 12.31 7.68
N VAL A 77 1.53 13.03 6.67
CA VAL A 77 2.39 13.62 5.62
C VAL A 77 3.28 14.72 6.20
N LYS A 78 2.75 15.56 7.10
CA LYS A 78 3.52 16.62 7.76
C LYS A 78 4.61 16.10 8.71
N SER A 79 4.47 14.89 9.23
CA SER A 79 5.46 14.29 10.14
C SER A 79 6.64 13.63 9.42
N ILE A 80 6.62 13.57 8.08
CA ILE A 80 7.68 12.95 7.28
C ILE A 80 8.98 13.76 7.42
N GLN A 81 10.08 13.06 7.76
CA GLN A 81 11.40 13.67 7.89
C GLN A 81 12.31 13.21 6.75
N PHE A 82 12.73 14.14 5.90
CA PHE A 82 13.61 13.88 4.76
C PHE A 82 15.10 13.94 5.12
N ASN A 83 15.49 14.71 6.13
CA ASN A 83 16.89 15.08 6.34
C ASN A 83 17.71 14.09 7.19
N HIS A 84 17.39 12.79 7.14
CA HIS A 84 18.05 11.79 7.97
C HIS A 84 18.69 10.68 7.12
N PHE A 85 20.01 10.79 6.87
CA PHE A 85 20.76 9.88 5.99
C PHE A 85 20.51 8.38 6.25
N LYS A 86 20.39 7.96 7.51
CA LYS A 86 20.11 6.55 7.88
C LYS A 86 18.79 6.02 7.28
N HIS A 87 17.80 6.88 6.99
CA HIS A 87 16.56 6.48 6.32
C HIS A 87 16.84 5.98 4.90
N TYR A 88 17.63 6.71 4.12
CA TYR A 88 18.02 6.31 2.77
C TYR A 88 18.86 5.03 2.75
N VAL A 89 19.79 4.87 3.70
CA VAL A 89 20.53 3.62 3.87
C VAL A 89 19.57 2.46 4.16
N THR A 90 18.58 2.67 5.04
CA THR A 90 17.57 1.64 5.34
C THR A 90 16.75 1.28 4.11
N ILE A 91 16.34 2.26 3.30
CA ILE A 91 15.62 2.03 2.04
C ILE A 91 16.45 1.13 1.11
N VAL A 92 17.70 1.50 0.84
CA VAL A 92 18.58 0.74 -0.08
C VAL A 92 18.84 -0.67 0.44
N MET A 93 19.16 -0.83 1.73
CA MET A 93 19.42 -2.14 2.32
C MET A 93 18.19 -3.04 2.28
N THR A 94 17.00 -2.50 2.58
CA THR A 94 15.75 -3.28 2.48
C THR A 94 15.41 -3.63 1.04
N MET A 95 15.67 -2.75 0.07
CA MET A 95 15.52 -3.08 -1.35
C MET A 95 16.40 -4.26 -1.77
N ILE A 96 17.68 -4.28 -1.35
CA ILE A 96 18.56 -5.43 -1.63
C ILE A 96 18.00 -6.72 -1.03
N VAL A 97 17.50 -6.67 0.21
CA VAL A 97 16.87 -7.83 0.86
C VAL A 97 15.63 -8.29 0.10
N LEU A 98 14.78 -7.38 -0.35
CA LEU A 98 13.58 -7.71 -1.13
C LEU A 98 13.92 -8.32 -2.49
N LEU A 99 14.97 -7.84 -3.16
CA LEU A 99 15.43 -8.41 -4.43
C LEU A 99 16.02 -9.81 -4.27
N ILE A 100 16.80 -10.04 -3.21
CA ILE A 100 17.29 -11.39 -2.87
C ILE A 100 16.11 -12.31 -2.56
N TYR A 101 15.13 -11.83 -1.78
CA TYR A 101 13.93 -12.58 -1.47
C TYR A 101 13.13 -12.96 -2.73
N LEU A 102 12.94 -12.01 -3.65
CA LEU A 102 12.29 -12.24 -4.93
C LEU A 102 13.06 -13.27 -5.77
N ALA A 103 14.39 -13.18 -5.83
CA ALA A 103 15.23 -14.13 -6.57
C ALA A 103 15.12 -15.55 -5.98
N VAL A 104 15.11 -15.67 -4.65
CA VAL A 104 14.92 -16.95 -3.95
C VAL A 104 13.53 -17.53 -4.23
N LEU A 105 12.46 -16.72 -4.17
CA LEU A 105 11.12 -17.17 -4.50
C LEU A 105 11.03 -17.69 -5.95
N ASN A 106 11.65 -16.99 -6.91
CA ASN A 106 11.68 -17.43 -8.31
C ASN A 106 12.47 -18.73 -8.53
N LEU A 107 13.45 -19.03 -7.69
CA LEU A 107 14.19 -20.30 -7.75
C LEU A 107 13.38 -21.48 -7.19
N ILE A 108 12.56 -21.23 -6.17
CA ILE A 108 11.82 -22.28 -5.45
C ILE A 108 10.47 -22.57 -6.09
N LEU A 109 9.81 -21.56 -6.67
CA LEU A 109 8.49 -21.71 -7.27
C LEU A 109 8.60 -22.28 -8.70
N PRO A 110 7.94 -23.41 -9.02
CA PRO A 110 8.02 -24.06 -10.33
C PRO A 110 7.59 -23.19 -11.52
N THR A 111 6.69 -22.25 -11.29
CA THR A 111 6.17 -21.28 -12.28
C THR A 111 6.79 -19.89 -12.11
N GLY A 112 7.78 -19.73 -11.23
CA GLY A 112 8.27 -18.44 -10.77
C GLY A 112 7.24 -17.69 -9.91
N VAL A 113 7.59 -16.48 -9.49
CA VAL A 113 6.60 -15.50 -9.02
C VAL A 113 5.92 -14.95 -10.27
N SER A 114 5.08 -15.76 -10.93
CA SER A 114 4.16 -15.24 -11.92
C SER A 114 3.16 -14.36 -11.16
N VAL A 115 3.39 -13.06 -11.21
CA VAL A 115 2.33 -12.10 -11.00
C VAL A 115 1.52 -12.20 -12.28
N ASP A 116 0.66 -13.23 -12.35
CA ASP A 116 -0.28 -13.40 -13.46
C ASP A 116 -1.21 -12.19 -13.42
N GLU A 117 -0.81 -11.07 -14.04
CA GLU A 117 -1.80 -10.18 -14.60
C GLU A 117 -2.52 -11.01 -15.66
N PRO A 118 -3.85 -10.98 -15.70
CA PRO A 118 -4.56 -11.35 -16.90
C PRO A 118 -4.04 -10.39 -17.98
N ASN A 119 -3.09 -10.88 -18.78
CA ASN A 119 -2.99 -10.53 -20.18
C ASN A 119 -4.44 -10.39 -20.64
N ILE A 120 -4.93 -9.19 -20.97
CA ILE A 120 -4.99 -8.71 -22.36
C ILE A 120 -5.43 -7.22 -22.38
N VAL A 121 -4.50 -6.26 -22.36
CA VAL A 121 -4.71 -5.06 -23.19
C VAL A 121 -4.09 -5.41 -24.54
N ILE A 122 -4.92 -5.73 -25.54
CA ILE A 122 -4.41 -6.25 -26.82
C ILE A 122 -3.40 -5.26 -27.43
N LYS A 123 -3.56 -3.93 -27.19
CA LYS A 123 -2.56 -2.87 -27.43
C LYS A 123 -2.89 -1.61 -26.59
N PRO A 124 -2.28 -1.37 -25.41
CA PRO A 124 -2.55 -0.16 -24.65
C PRO A 124 -2.06 1.09 -25.39
N THR A 125 -2.81 2.17 -25.32
CA THR A 125 -2.40 3.49 -25.78
C THR A 125 -1.26 4.03 -24.89
N LYS A 126 -0.45 4.96 -25.42
CA LYS A 126 0.61 5.62 -24.64
C LYS A 126 0.07 6.31 -23.38
N SER A 127 -1.13 6.87 -23.46
CA SER A 127 -1.81 7.49 -22.31
C SER A 127 -2.19 6.48 -21.24
N GLU A 128 -2.69 5.30 -21.62
CA GLU A 128 -3.04 4.25 -20.65
C GLU A 128 -1.80 3.71 -19.95
N ILE A 129 -0.70 3.49 -20.69
CA ILE A 129 0.59 3.11 -20.09
C ILE A 129 1.07 4.18 -19.12
N LEU A 130 1.03 5.47 -19.52
CA LEU A 130 1.47 6.56 -18.66
C LEU A 130 0.63 6.63 -17.37
N ILE A 131 -0.68 6.48 -17.47
CA ILE A 131 -1.57 6.45 -16.30
C ILE A 131 -1.23 5.25 -15.41
N TYR A 132 -1.08 4.06 -15.98
CA TYR A 132 -0.72 2.85 -15.23
C TYR A 132 0.61 3.03 -14.48
N VAL A 133 1.66 3.52 -15.15
CA VAL A 133 2.97 3.78 -14.54
C VAL A 133 2.85 4.75 -13.37
N VAL A 134 2.16 5.87 -13.56
CA VAL A 134 1.99 6.90 -12.52
C VAL A 134 1.16 6.37 -11.34
N VAL A 135 0.07 5.65 -11.62
CA VAL A 135 -0.79 5.08 -10.58
C VAL A 135 -0.02 4.04 -9.77
N LEU A 136 0.65 3.10 -10.43
CA LEU A 136 1.36 2.00 -9.77
C LEU A 136 2.59 2.47 -8.99
N THR A 137 3.36 3.43 -9.50
CA THR A 137 4.62 3.86 -8.85
C THR A 137 4.44 5.01 -7.88
N VAL A 138 3.42 5.85 -8.03
CA VAL A 138 3.23 7.02 -7.19
C VAL A 138 2.00 6.84 -6.33
N PHE A 139 0.81 6.82 -6.93
CA PHE A 139 -0.44 6.89 -6.17
C PHE A 139 -0.62 5.68 -5.26
N ALA A 140 -0.42 4.46 -5.77
CA ALA A 140 -0.58 3.22 -5.03
C ALA A 140 0.27 3.20 -3.75
N PRO A 141 1.61 3.36 -3.82
CA PRO A 141 2.44 3.46 -2.62
C PRO A 141 2.01 4.54 -1.63
N VAL A 142 1.56 5.73 -2.11
CA VAL A 142 1.15 6.82 -1.20
C VAL A 142 -0.02 6.39 -0.32
N TRP A 143 -1.12 5.94 -0.94
CA TRP A 143 -2.34 5.66 -0.17
C TRP A 143 -2.18 4.40 0.68
N GLU A 144 -1.47 3.40 0.16
CA GLU A 144 -1.22 2.15 0.86
C GLU A 144 -0.36 2.39 2.10
N GLU A 145 0.73 3.15 1.99
CA GLU A 145 1.57 3.43 3.18
C GLU A 145 0.86 4.32 4.19
N LEU A 146 0.06 5.30 3.74
CA LEU A 146 -0.75 6.10 4.65
C LEU A 146 -1.75 5.23 5.42
N LEU A 147 -2.51 4.38 4.72
CA LEU A 147 -3.54 3.54 5.34
C LEU A 147 -2.94 2.43 6.20
N PHE A 148 -2.07 1.59 5.62
CA PHE A 148 -1.61 0.38 6.27
C PHE A 148 -0.53 0.66 7.32
N ARG A 149 0.41 1.59 7.07
CA ARG A 149 1.51 1.87 8.01
C ARG A 149 1.14 3.04 8.91
N GLY A 150 0.76 4.15 8.32
CA GLY A 150 0.39 5.37 9.03
C GLY A 150 -0.79 5.16 9.98
N MET A 151 -1.87 4.53 9.52
CA MET A 151 -3.08 4.32 10.33
C MET A 151 -3.16 2.95 10.99
N PHE A 152 -3.24 1.89 10.19
CA PHE A 152 -3.61 0.55 10.68
C PHE A 152 -2.54 -0.08 11.57
N PHE A 153 -1.30 -0.16 11.10
CA PHE A 153 -0.18 -0.67 11.87
C PHE A 153 0.07 0.15 13.15
N THR A 154 -0.04 1.49 13.06
CA THR A 154 0.07 2.37 14.23
C THR A 154 -0.97 2.03 15.29
N LYS A 155 -2.21 1.71 14.90
CA LYS A 155 -3.27 1.29 15.83
C LYS A 155 -3.10 -0.12 16.36
N LEU A 156 -2.67 -1.07 15.54
CA LEU A 156 -2.31 -2.41 16.01
C LEU A 156 -1.20 -2.35 17.06
N SER A 157 -0.16 -1.55 16.81
CA SER A 157 0.99 -1.40 17.70
C SER A 157 0.67 -0.78 19.06
N GLN A 158 -0.51 -0.17 19.23
CA GLN A 158 -0.99 0.34 20.51
C GLN A 158 -1.65 -0.75 21.38
N ARG A 159 -2.03 -1.89 20.78
CA ARG A 159 -2.81 -2.95 21.42
C ARG A 159 -2.10 -4.30 21.43
N PHE A 160 -1.20 -4.54 20.49
CA PHE A 160 -0.54 -5.82 20.28
C PHE A 160 0.97 -5.69 20.26
N SER A 161 1.67 -6.83 20.35
CA SER A 161 3.12 -6.88 20.19
C SER A 161 3.54 -6.37 18.79
N THR A 162 4.80 -5.94 18.67
CA THR A 162 5.37 -5.55 17.37
C THR A 162 5.23 -6.68 16.34
N LEU A 163 5.55 -7.92 16.73
CA LEU A 163 5.48 -9.07 15.83
C LEU A 163 4.04 -9.31 15.34
N SER A 164 3.07 -9.35 16.25
CA SER A 164 1.66 -9.52 15.91
C SER A 164 1.15 -8.39 15.02
N SER A 165 1.51 -7.15 15.33
CA SER A 165 1.10 -5.98 14.54
C SER A 165 1.66 -6.04 13.12
N THR A 166 2.93 -6.44 12.97
CA THR A 166 3.58 -6.61 11.67
C THR A 166 2.90 -7.70 10.84
N VAL A 167 2.68 -8.87 11.43
CA VAL A 167 2.07 -10.01 10.72
C VAL A 167 0.62 -9.70 10.33
N ILE A 168 -0.18 -9.15 11.24
CA ILE A 168 -1.58 -8.81 10.96
C ILE A 168 -1.66 -7.73 9.88
N SER A 169 -0.85 -6.67 9.98
CA SER A 169 -0.85 -5.60 8.99
C SER A 169 -0.43 -6.10 7.61
N ALA A 170 0.62 -6.93 7.53
CA ALA A 170 1.10 -7.47 6.27
C ALA A 170 0.10 -8.46 5.64
N PHE A 171 -0.56 -9.27 6.48
CA PHE A 171 -1.59 -10.20 6.03
C PHE A 171 -2.78 -9.47 5.41
N ILE A 172 -3.34 -8.48 6.11
CA ILE A 172 -4.47 -7.69 5.60
C ILE A 172 -4.08 -6.90 4.35
N PHE A 173 -2.87 -6.36 4.28
CA PHE A 173 -2.33 -5.73 3.07
C PHE A 173 -2.31 -6.71 1.88
N THR A 174 -1.86 -7.94 2.11
CA THR A 174 -1.79 -9.00 1.07
C THR A 174 -3.17 -9.40 0.55
N LEU A 175 -4.20 -9.35 1.40
CA LEU A 175 -5.58 -9.61 0.98
C LEU A 175 -6.15 -8.55 0.02
N GLY A 176 -5.45 -7.45 -0.23
CA GLY A 176 -5.83 -6.46 -1.25
C GLY A 176 -5.25 -6.74 -2.63
N HIS A 177 -4.51 -7.84 -2.81
CA HIS A 177 -3.68 -8.12 -4.00
C HIS A 177 -4.07 -9.47 -4.63
N PRO A 178 -3.57 -9.79 -5.85
CA PRO A 178 -3.78 -11.10 -6.46
C PRO A 178 -3.39 -12.25 -5.53
N LEU A 179 -4.31 -13.21 -5.38
CA LEU A 179 -4.18 -14.33 -4.44
C LEU A 179 -3.51 -15.57 -5.05
N THR A 180 -2.68 -15.40 -6.07
CA THR A 180 -1.82 -16.50 -6.57
C THR A 180 -0.74 -16.81 -5.54
N LEU A 181 -0.29 -18.06 -5.47
CA LEU A 181 0.69 -18.49 -4.45
C LEU A 181 1.96 -17.61 -4.48
N GLY A 182 2.50 -17.32 -5.67
CA GLY A 182 3.66 -16.46 -5.83
C GLY A 182 3.42 -15.04 -5.34
N SER A 183 2.28 -14.43 -5.72
CA SER A 183 1.92 -13.07 -5.31
C SER A 183 1.70 -12.96 -3.82
N VAL A 184 0.97 -13.90 -3.21
CA VAL A 184 0.74 -13.93 -1.76
C VAL A 184 2.05 -13.99 -0.99
N LEU A 185 2.98 -14.87 -1.38
CA LEU A 185 4.27 -14.99 -0.70
C LEU A 185 5.08 -13.69 -0.83
N TYR A 186 5.19 -13.16 -2.05
CA TYR A 186 5.97 -11.96 -2.31
C TYR A 186 5.41 -10.71 -1.60
N ILE A 187 4.10 -10.46 -1.75
CA ILE A 187 3.41 -9.30 -1.15
C ILE A 187 3.39 -9.41 0.38
N LEU A 188 3.23 -10.60 0.95
CA LEU A 188 3.30 -10.79 2.40
C LEU A 188 4.70 -10.47 2.94
N GLY A 189 5.75 -10.99 2.28
CA GLY A 189 7.14 -10.69 2.64
C GLY A 189 7.49 -9.20 2.52
N GLY A 190 7.06 -8.56 1.44
CA GLY A 190 7.16 -7.11 1.25
C GLY A 190 6.41 -6.33 2.34
N GLY A 191 5.18 -6.75 2.64
CA GLY A 191 4.33 -6.17 3.68
C GLY A 191 4.99 -6.18 5.06
N ILE A 192 5.62 -7.30 5.42
CA ILE A 192 6.41 -7.46 6.65
C ILE A 192 7.60 -6.50 6.67
N CYS A 193 8.36 -6.40 5.57
CA CYS A 193 9.51 -5.49 5.48
C CYS A 193 9.10 -4.02 5.65
N LEU A 194 8.01 -3.61 5.01
CA LEU A 194 7.48 -2.25 5.10
C LEU A 194 7.00 -1.92 6.52
N ALA A 195 6.25 -2.83 7.17
CA ALA A 195 5.82 -2.63 8.55
C ALA A 195 7.00 -2.60 9.54
N TYR A 196 7.98 -3.49 9.37
CA TYR A 196 9.19 -3.53 10.21
C TYR A 196 10.03 -2.26 10.06
N THR A 197 10.28 -1.81 8.84
CA THR A 197 11.07 -0.59 8.59
C THR A 197 10.36 0.63 9.13
N TYR A 198 9.04 0.75 8.93
CA TYR A 198 8.25 1.82 9.53
C TYR A 198 8.35 1.82 11.07
N LYS A 199 8.23 0.65 11.71
CA LYS A 199 8.38 0.54 13.17
C LYS A 199 9.76 0.97 13.65
N LYS A 200 10.80 0.61 12.91
CA LYS A 200 12.20 0.89 13.26
C LYS A 200 12.55 2.36 13.11
N THR A 201 12.01 3.04 12.10
CA THR A 201 12.37 4.42 11.76
C THR A 201 11.35 5.44 12.24
N ASN A 202 10.12 5.00 12.56
CA ASN A 202 8.97 5.84 12.89
C ASN A 202 8.76 6.96 11.86
N ASN A 203 8.99 6.65 10.58
CA ASN A 203 8.94 7.62 9.50
C ASN A 203 8.41 6.96 8.21
N LEU A 204 7.32 7.52 7.67
CA LEU A 204 6.67 7.00 6.46
C LEU A 204 7.52 7.13 5.20
N LEU A 205 8.52 8.02 5.16
CA LEU A 205 9.45 8.12 4.02
C LEU A 205 10.11 6.77 3.70
N VAL A 206 10.43 5.99 4.73
CA VAL A 206 11.19 4.76 4.58
C VAL A 206 10.38 3.66 3.89
N PRO A 207 9.23 3.20 4.42
CA PRO A 207 8.42 2.22 3.71
C PRO A 207 7.92 2.77 2.37
N TRP A 208 7.57 4.06 2.28
CA TRP A 208 7.11 4.66 1.03
C TRP A 208 8.19 4.63 -0.06
N GLY A 209 9.42 5.01 0.26
CA GLY A 209 10.54 4.94 -0.68
C GLY A 209 10.86 3.51 -1.13
N ILE A 210 10.83 2.54 -0.21
CA ILE A 210 10.99 1.11 -0.54
C ILE A 210 9.90 0.68 -1.51
N HIS A 211 8.65 1.02 -1.23
CA HIS A 211 7.50 0.62 -2.04
C HIS A 211 7.55 1.23 -3.46
N ILE A 212 7.84 2.52 -3.59
CA ILE A 212 8.03 3.16 -4.91
C ILE A 212 9.12 2.45 -5.71
N LEU A 213 10.28 2.19 -5.08
CA LEU A 213 11.39 1.51 -5.76
C LEU A 213 11.03 0.09 -6.17
N ASN A 214 10.28 -0.64 -5.35
CA ASN A 214 9.82 -1.98 -5.65
C ASN A 214 8.87 -2.01 -6.85
N ASN A 215 7.89 -1.11 -6.89
CA ASN A 215 6.95 -1.02 -8.01
C ASN A 215 7.64 -0.51 -9.28
N SER A 216 8.59 0.40 -9.16
CA SER A 216 9.40 0.87 -10.29
C SER A 216 10.27 -0.24 -10.86
N PHE A 217 10.86 -1.07 -10.00
CA PHE A 217 11.62 -2.26 -10.43
C PHE A 217 10.72 -3.28 -11.13
N TYR A 218 9.52 -3.54 -10.59
CA TYR A 218 8.53 -4.40 -11.24
C TYR A 218 8.20 -3.93 -12.66
N LEU A 219 7.95 -2.63 -12.84
CA LEU A 219 7.72 -2.05 -14.16
C LEU A 219 8.92 -2.21 -15.08
N LEU A 220 10.13 -1.90 -14.62
CA LEU A 220 11.35 -2.03 -15.42
C LEU A 220 11.59 -3.45 -15.94
N VAL A 221 11.19 -4.47 -15.17
CA VAL A 221 11.39 -5.88 -15.56
C VAL A 221 10.27 -6.38 -16.47
N ASN A 222 9.01 -5.97 -16.22
CA ASN A 222 7.84 -6.51 -16.93
C ASN A 222 7.42 -5.67 -18.13
N PHE A 223 7.59 -4.34 -18.07
CA PHE A 223 7.47 -3.45 -19.21
C PHE A 223 8.87 -3.28 -19.78
N GLN A 224 9.19 -4.00 -20.85
CA GLN A 224 10.32 -3.68 -21.71
C GLN A 224 10.05 -2.31 -22.37
N LEU A 225 10.23 -1.23 -21.61
CA LEU A 225 10.30 0.15 -22.13
C LEU A 225 11.65 0.37 -22.82
#